data_AF-A0A919JBI6-F1
#
_entry.id   AF-A0A919JBI6-F1
#
_cell.length_a   1.000
_cell.length_b   1.000
_cell.length_c   1.000
_cell.angle_alpha   90.00
_cell.angle_beta   90.00
_cell.angle_gamma   90.00
#
_symmetry.space_group_name_H-M   'P 1'
#
loop_
_entity.id
_entity.type
_entity.pdbx_description
1 polymer ?
#
loop_
_entity_poly.entity_id
_entity_poly.type
_entity_poly.pdbx_seq_one_letter_code
_entity_poly.pdbx_strand_id
1 'polypeptide(L)'
;MKGPAKDAYLANPWHASHPDHPVTPAMRPPTTAAVDLYARLDELRERFADAQRNDRAAIRLTAEAVALRLLIEGEMPSRVAERAPLSVAHLRVIARRAGLGPARPGPKLGHRARQKLPL
;
A
#
# COMPACT_ATOMS: atom_id res chain seq x y z
N MET A 1 -8.80 2.95 46.36
CA MET A 1 -10.02 2.29 45.84
C MET A 1 -9.75 1.78 44.43
N LYS A 2 -9.58 0.47 44.24
CA LYS A 2 -9.53 -0.22 42.94
C LYS A 2 -10.48 -1.40 43.06
N GLY A 3 -11.54 -1.42 42.23
CA GLY A 3 -12.60 -2.43 42.26
C GLY A 3 -12.12 -3.82 41.81
N PRO A 4 -12.87 -4.89 42.15
CA PRO A 4 -12.42 -6.26 42.00
C PRO A 4 -12.68 -6.78 40.57
N ALA A 5 -11.64 -6.82 39.75
CA ALA A 5 -11.68 -7.51 38.44
C ALA A 5 -11.34 -9.01 38.55
N LYS A 6 -11.23 -9.55 39.76
CA LYS A 6 -10.84 -10.95 40.00
C LYS A 6 -12.04 -11.92 40.05
N ASP A 7 -13.23 -11.41 40.31
CA ASP A 7 -14.42 -12.26 40.53
C ASP A 7 -15.02 -12.79 39.21
N ALA A 8 -14.72 -12.15 38.08
CA ALA A 8 -15.21 -12.58 36.76
C ALA A 8 -14.50 -13.84 36.23
N TYR A 9 -13.28 -14.15 36.71
CA TYR A 9 -12.53 -15.33 36.25
C TYR A 9 -13.05 -16.64 36.87
N LEU A 10 -13.66 -16.56 38.07
CA LEU A 10 -14.16 -17.72 38.81
C LEU A 10 -15.61 -18.08 38.46
N ALA A 11 -16.33 -17.21 37.76
CA ALA A 11 -17.69 -17.46 37.28
C ALA A 11 -17.75 -18.22 35.94
N ASN A 12 -16.59 -18.60 35.39
CA ASN A 12 -16.54 -19.36 34.14
C ASN A 12 -16.90 -20.84 34.43
N PRO A 13 -18.04 -21.37 33.90
CA PRO A 13 -18.54 -22.71 34.22
C PRO A 13 -17.61 -23.86 33.80
N TRP A 14 -16.54 -23.55 33.07
CA TRP A 14 -15.49 -24.49 32.66
C TRP A 14 -14.45 -24.81 33.75
N HIS A 15 -14.39 -24.04 34.85
CA HIS A 15 -13.38 -24.23 35.89
C HIS A 15 -13.79 -25.18 37.03
N ALA A 16 -15.03 -25.67 37.05
CA ALA A 16 -15.57 -26.45 38.18
C ALA A 16 -15.43 -27.98 38.02
N SER A 17 -14.64 -28.48 37.09
CA SER A 17 -14.55 -29.93 36.83
C SER A 17 -13.13 -30.35 36.43
N HIS A 18 -12.28 -30.66 37.42
CA HIS A 18 -11.65 -31.98 37.59
C HIS A 18 -10.39 -31.90 38.48
N PRO A 19 -10.30 -32.72 39.54
CA PRO A 19 -9.03 -33.12 40.14
C PRO A 19 -8.39 -34.23 39.26
N ASP A 20 -7.06 -34.27 39.21
CA ASP A 20 -6.23 -35.28 38.52
C ASP A 20 -6.29 -35.36 36.98
N HIS A 21 -5.45 -34.61 36.28
CA HIS A 21 -4.93 -35.03 34.96
C HIS A 21 -3.51 -34.53 34.69
N PRO A 22 -2.48 -35.40 34.68
CA PRO A 22 -1.22 -35.11 34.02
C PRO A 22 -1.32 -35.55 32.56
N VAL A 23 -1.78 -34.68 31.66
CA VAL A 23 -1.50 -34.83 30.22
C VAL A 23 -1.28 -33.44 29.66
N THR A 24 -0.02 -33.01 29.60
CA THR A 24 0.37 -32.04 28.57
C THR A 24 -0.09 -32.68 27.26
N PRO A 25 -1.02 -32.10 26.48
CA PRO A 25 -1.35 -32.68 25.19
C PRO A 25 -0.04 -32.64 24.40
N ALA A 26 0.60 -33.80 24.25
CA ALA A 26 1.73 -33.94 23.36
C ALA A 26 1.24 -33.39 22.02
N MET A 27 1.83 -32.28 21.57
CA MET A 27 1.58 -31.71 20.24
C MET A 27 1.77 -32.86 19.26
N ARG A 28 0.67 -33.48 18.81
CA ARG A 28 0.76 -34.51 17.78
C ARG A 28 1.40 -33.81 16.59
N PRO A 29 2.50 -34.34 16.04
CA PRO A 29 3.06 -33.77 14.83
C PRO A 29 1.94 -33.72 13.77
N PRO A 30 1.85 -32.65 12.97
CA PRO A 30 0.85 -32.56 11.92
C PRO A 30 0.97 -33.82 11.04
N THR A 31 -0.16 -34.43 10.75
CA THR A 31 -0.20 -35.57 9.83
C THR A 31 0.32 -35.12 8.48
N THR A 32 0.93 -36.02 7.70
CA THR A 32 1.44 -35.72 6.36
C THR A 32 0.38 -35.03 5.49
N ALA A 33 -0.88 -35.49 5.57
CA ALA A 33 -2.02 -34.85 4.89
C ALA A 33 -2.29 -33.40 5.36
N ALA A 34 -2.05 -33.07 6.63
CA ALA A 34 -2.16 -31.69 7.11
C ALA A 34 -0.99 -30.82 6.61
N VAL A 35 0.23 -31.37 6.56
CA VAL A 35 1.40 -30.68 5.98
C VAL A 35 1.17 -30.36 4.50
N ASP A 36 0.64 -31.31 3.73
CA ASP A 36 0.33 -31.14 2.31
C ASP A 36 -0.78 -30.09 2.07
N LEU A 37 -1.78 -30.03 2.96
CA LEU A 37 -2.83 -29.02 2.91
C LEU A 37 -2.27 -27.61 3.15
N TYR A 38 -1.43 -27.43 4.18
CA TYR A 38 -0.84 -26.11 4.48
C TYR A 38 0.07 -25.65 3.35
N ALA A 39 0.90 -26.54 2.78
CA ALA A 39 1.72 -26.24 1.62
C ALA A 39 0.87 -25.77 0.43
N ARG A 40 -0.29 -26.42 0.19
CA ARG A 40 -1.21 -26.01 -0.87
C ARG A 40 -1.87 -24.66 -0.61
N LEU A 41 -2.21 -24.35 0.64
CA LEU A 41 -2.76 -23.04 1.01
C LEU A 41 -1.74 -21.92 0.83
N ASP A 42 -0.47 -22.18 1.19
CA ASP A 42 0.61 -21.22 0.99
C ASP A 42 0.84 -20.95 -0.50
N GLU A 43 0.86 -21.99 -1.34
CA GLU A 43 0.97 -21.84 -2.80
C GLU A 43 -0.20 -21.01 -3.37
N LEU A 44 -1.43 -21.26 -2.92
CA LEU A 44 -2.60 -20.46 -3.34
C LEU A 44 -2.49 -19.01 -2.88
N ARG A 45 -1.97 -18.76 -1.67
CA ARG A 45 -1.74 -17.42 -1.14
C ARG A 45 -0.71 -16.66 -1.97
N GLU A 46 0.38 -17.32 -2.34
CA GLU A 46 1.42 -16.73 -3.20
C GLU A 46 0.87 -16.39 -4.58
N ARG A 47 0.17 -17.33 -5.23
CA ARG A 47 -0.49 -17.10 -6.52
C ARG A 47 -1.49 -15.96 -6.47
N PHE A 48 -2.27 -15.85 -5.40
CA PHE A 48 -3.20 -14.73 -5.21
C PHE A 48 -2.47 -13.39 -5.03
N ALA A 49 -1.37 -13.39 -4.26
CA ALA A 49 -0.54 -12.19 -4.11
C ALA A 49 0.10 -11.76 -5.44
N ASP A 50 0.55 -12.70 -6.26
CA ASP A 50 1.05 -12.43 -7.62
C ASP A 50 -0.04 -11.85 -8.52
N ALA A 51 -1.24 -12.45 -8.51
CA ALA A 51 -2.37 -11.94 -9.28
C ALA A 51 -2.70 -10.48 -8.91
N GLN A 52 -2.73 -10.15 -7.62
CA GLN A 52 -2.94 -8.77 -7.18
C GLN A 52 -1.82 -7.81 -7.61
N ARG A 53 -0.56 -8.26 -7.59
CA ARG A 53 0.57 -7.45 -8.08
C ARG A 53 0.43 -7.14 -9.57
N ASN A 54 0.08 -8.15 -10.36
CA ASN A 54 -0.11 -8.03 -11.80
C ASN A 54 -1.29 -7.11 -12.14
N ASP A 55 -2.41 -7.24 -11.42
CA ASP A 55 -3.59 -6.38 -11.61
C ASP A 55 -3.27 -4.91 -11.30
N ARG A 56 -2.62 -4.65 -10.15
CA ARG A 56 -2.18 -3.28 -9.81
C ARG A 56 -1.22 -2.70 -10.84
N ALA A 57 -0.31 -3.52 -11.39
CA ALA A 57 0.61 -3.10 -12.44
C ALA A 57 -0.15 -2.75 -13.73
N ALA A 58 -1.13 -3.55 -14.14
CA ALA A 58 -1.96 -3.31 -15.32
C ALA A 58 -2.82 -2.04 -15.18
N ILE A 59 -3.46 -1.85 -14.03
CA ILE A 59 -4.23 -0.63 -13.72
C ILE A 59 -3.31 0.60 -13.81
N ARG A 60 -2.11 0.52 -13.23
CA ARG A 60 -1.16 1.62 -13.26
C ARG A 60 -0.70 1.94 -14.69
N LEU A 61 -0.32 0.94 -15.48
CA LEU A 61 0.09 1.14 -16.88
C LEU A 61 -1.02 1.80 -17.70
N THR A 62 -2.26 1.34 -17.52
CA THR A 62 -3.43 1.90 -18.19
C THR A 62 -3.65 3.36 -17.77
N ALA A 63 -3.58 3.65 -16.47
CA ALA A 63 -3.70 5.02 -15.96
C ALA A 63 -2.60 5.95 -16.49
N GLU A 64 -1.34 5.47 -16.58
CA GLU A 64 -0.22 6.23 -17.13
C GLU A 64 -0.42 6.54 -18.62
N ALA A 65 -0.91 5.57 -19.41
CA ALA A 65 -1.20 5.76 -20.83
C ALA A 65 -2.34 6.78 -21.07
N VAL A 66 -3.44 6.68 -20.31
CA VAL A 66 -4.56 7.63 -20.38
C VAL A 66 -4.11 9.02 -19.95
N ALA A 67 -3.37 9.12 -18.85
CA ALA A 67 -2.83 10.39 -18.38
C ALA A 67 -1.91 11.05 -19.40
N LEU A 68 -1.00 10.30 -20.03
CA LEU A 68 -0.13 10.81 -21.07
C LEU A 68 -0.92 11.40 -22.24
N ARG A 69 -1.98 10.70 -22.68
CA ARG A 69 -2.82 11.18 -23.78
C ARG A 69 -3.51 12.52 -23.44
N LEU A 70 -4.08 12.62 -22.24
CA LEU A 70 -4.70 13.87 -21.78
C LEU A 70 -3.68 15.01 -21.67
N LEU A 71 -2.47 14.73 -21.20
CA LEU A 71 -1.39 15.72 -21.12
C LEU A 71 -0.96 16.20 -22.51
N ILE A 72 -0.89 15.31 -23.51
CA ILE A 72 -0.60 15.67 -24.91
C ILE A 72 -1.71 16.56 -25.49
N GLU A 73 -2.97 16.30 -25.13
CA GLU A 73 -4.13 17.11 -25.49
C GLU A 73 -4.14 18.49 -24.78
N GLY A 74 -3.16 18.76 -23.92
CA GLY A 74 -2.97 20.05 -23.25
C GLY A 74 -3.66 20.18 -21.90
N GLU A 75 -4.21 19.10 -21.35
CA GLU A 75 -4.81 19.14 -20.01
C GLU A 75 -3.75 19.36 -18.92
N MET A 76 -4.15 20.09 -17.88
CA MET A 76 -3.27 20.34 -16.75
C MET A 76 -3.14 19.09 -15.86
N PRO A 77 -1.94 18.80 -15.31
CA PRO A 77 -1.75 17.67 -14.38
C PRO A 77 -2.70 17.65 -13.18
N SER A 78 -3.15 18.82 -12.70
CA SER A 78 -4.14 18.90 -11.61
C SER A 78 -5.51 18.37 -12.02
N ARG A 79 -5.98 18.70 -13.23
CA ARG A 79 -7.27 18.22 -13.77
C ARG A 79 -7.22 16.73 -14.11
N VAL A 80 -6.08 16.26 -14.62
CA VAL A 80 -5.88 14.83 -14.88
C VAL A 80 -5.91 14.03 -13.57
N ALA A 81 -5.34 14.57 -12.48
CA ALA A 81 -5.33 13.91 -11.17
C ALA A 81 -6.73 13.77 -10.54
N GLU A 82 -7.69 14.62 -10.91
CA GLU A 82 -9.09 14.49 -10.45
C GLU A 82 -9.79 13.26 -11.05
N ARG A 83 -9.30 12.75 -12.18
CA ARG A 83 -9.94 11.68 -12.95
C ARG A 83 -9.11 10.39 -13.05
N ALA A 84 -7.82 10.47 -12.78
CA ALA A 84 -6.90 9.35 -12.82
C ALA A 84 -6.49 8.93 -11.39
N PRO A 85 -6.26 7.62 -11.12
CA PRO A 85 -5.73 7.14 -9.85
C PRO A 85 -4.22 7.41 -9.72
N LEU A 86 -3.77 8.61 -10.08
CA LEU A 86 -2.38 9.04 -10.09
C LEU A 86 -2.25 10.39 -9.37
N SER A 87 -1.20 10.54 -8.57
CA SER A 87 -0.92 11.82 -7.90
C SER A 87 -0.45 12.88 -8.91
N VAL A 88 -0.71 14.15 -8.60
CA VAL A 88 -0.22 15.29 -9.39
C VAL A 88 1.31 15.25 -9.55
N ALA A 89 2.04 14.83 -8.51
CA ALA A 89 3.50 14.69 -8.57
C ALA A 89 3.93 13.66 -9.61
N HIS A 90 3.25 12.50 -9.66
CA HIS A 90 3.51 11.45 -10.64
C HIS A 90 3.21 11.93 -12.07
N LEU A 91 2.09 12.61 -12.25
CA LEU A 91 1.69 13.19 -13.55
C LEU A 91 2.69 14.22 -14.06
N ARG A 92 3.28 15.04 -13.17
CA ARG A 92 4.38 15.96 -13.53
C ARG A 92 5.63 15.23 -14.00
N VAL A 93 5.95 14.06 -13.44
CA VAL A 93 7.07 13.23 -13.90
C VAL A 93 6.77 12.68 -15.30
N ILE A 94 5.57 12.18 -15.54
CA ILE A 94 5.13 11.71 -16.86
C ILE A 94 5.22 12.83 -17.89
N ALA A 95 4.65 14.01 -17.59
CA ALA A 95 4.71 15.17 -18.46
C ALA A 95 6.16 15.57 -18.80
N ARG A 96 7.06 15.58 -17.81
CA ARG A 96 8.49 15.87 -18.03
C ARG A 96 9.18 14.82 -18.91
N ARG A 97 8.92 13.53 -18.67
CA ARG A 97 9.47 12.42 -19.48
C ARG A 97 8.98 12.49 -20.92
N ALA A 98 7.75 12.95 -21.14
CA ALA A 98 7.16 13.15 -22.45
C ALA A 98 7.54 14.49 -23.10
N GLY A 99 8.37 15.33 -22.45
CA GLY A 99 8.75 16.64 -22.99
C GLY A 99 7.64 17.71 -22.93
N LEU A 100 6.53 17.46 -22.24
CA LEU A 100 5.38 18.35 -22.10
C LEU A 100 5.49 19.33 -20.92
N GLY A 101 6.60 19.29 -20.18
CA GLY A 101 6.80 20.15 -19.02
C GLY A 101 7.06 21.61 -19.44
N PRO A 102 6.65 22.61 -18.62
CA PRO A 102 7.08 23.98 -18.85
C PRO A 102 8.61 24.03 -18.87
N ALA A 103 9.19 24.84 -19.77
CA ALA A 103 10.61 25.13 -19.78
C ALA A 103 11.05 25.42 -18.34
N ARG A 104 12.12 24.74 -17.86
CA ARG A 104 12.65 24.95 -16.51
C ARG A 104 12.63 26.45 -16.23
N PRO A 105 12.03 26.92 -15.11
CA PRO A 105 12.19 28.32 -14.76
C PRO A 105 13.69 28.58 -14.75
N GLY A 106 14.15 29.43 -15.68
CA GLY A 106 15.53 29.86 -15.72
C GLY A 106 15.91 30.36 -14.33
N PRO A 107 17.19 30.28 -13.95
CA PRO A 107 17.63 30.71 -12.62
C PRO A 107 17.00 32.06 -12.33
N LYS A 108 16.16 32.11 -11.29
CA LYS A 108 15.51 33.36 -10.88
C LYS A 108 16.66 34.34 -10.66
N LEU A 109 16.82 35.32 -11.54
CA LEU A 109 17.70 36.46 -11.32
C LEU A 109 17.26 37.01 -9.97
N GLY A 110 18.03 36.71 -8.93
CA GLY A 110 17.73 37.14 -7.58
C GLY A 110 17.53 38.64 -7.60
N HIS A 111 16.65 39.16 -6.75
CA HIS A 111 16.35 40.58 -6.65
C HIS A 111 17.60 41.49 -6.58
N ARG A 112 18.77 40.95 -6.22
CA ARG A 112 20.08 41.62 -6.23
C ARG A 112 20.70 41.86 -7.62
N ALA A 113 20.30 41.15 -8.67
CA ALA A 113 20.82 41.35 -10.02
C ALA A 113 20.23 42.59 -10.72
N ARG A 114 19.07 43.09 -10.26
CA ARG A 114 18.47 44.33 -10.78
C ARG A 114 19.12 45.62 -10.25
N GLN A 115 19.92 45.53 -9.19
CA GLN A 115 20.55 46.70 -8.55
C GLN A 115 21.97 46.98 -9.08
N LYS A 116 22.44 46.24 -10.09
CA LYS A 116 23.77 46.41 -10.68
C LYS A 116 23.75 46.54 -12.21
N LEU A 117 22.71 47.13 -12.79
CA LEU A 117 22.86 47.75 -14.10
C LEU A 117 23.14 49.24 -13.89
N PRO A 118 24.30 49.78 -14.31
CA PRO A 118 24.42 51.21 -14.49
C PRO A 118 23.43 51.66 -15.57
N LEU A 119 22.72 52.76 -15.29
CA LEU A 119 21.95 53.52 -16.29
C LEU A 119 22.89 54.05 -17.38
#